data_AF-R4WWP1-F1
#
_entry.id   AF-R4WWP1-F1
#
_cell.length_a   1.000
_cell.length_b   1.000
_cell.length_c   1.000
_cell.angle_alpha   90.00
_cell.angle_beta   90.00
_cell.angle_gamma   90.00
#
_symmetry.space_group_name_H-M   'P 1'
#
loop_
_entity.id
_entity.type
_entity.pdbx_description
1 polymer ?
#
loop_
_entity_poly.entity_id
_entity_poly.type
_entity_poly.pdbx_seq_one_letter_code
_entity_poly.pdbx_strand_id
1 'polypeptide(L)'
;MSGHLTYDSTREDPYELTKFFCESDFSARTVIFFSSNFTSNKELGLGILSAIYRLKQNGVDIKQDYFVQANKYLNLIGGVTLLDLKTRAEVEEEIYGYLKDNGFVSDFLTQIHVFSGFNIYPFYMGIL
;
A
#
# COMPACT_ATOMS: atom_id res chain seq x y z
N MET A 1 -11.51 -17.29 7.53
CA MET A 1 -11.00 -15.90 7.54
C MET A 1 -9.49 -15.97 7.66
N SER A 2 -8.78 -15.39 6.69
CA SER A 2 -7.33 -15.46 6.44
C SER A 2 -6.41 -14.78 7.48
N GLY A 3 -6.65 -14.96 8.79
CA GLY A 3 -5.77 -14.37 9.82
C GLY A 3 -4.31 -14.81 9.70
N HIS A 4 -4.07 -16.02 9.18
CA HIS A 4 -2.73 -16.53 8.87
C HIS A 4 -1.95 -15.70 7.83
N LEU A 5 -2.63 -15.04 6.89
CA LEU A 5 -2.00 -14.28 5.80
C LEU A 5 -1.52 -12.90 6.24
N THR A 6 -2.04 -12.37 7.34
CA THR A 6 -1.63 -11.07 7.91
C THR A 6 -0.84 -11.21 9.20
N TYR A 7 -0.75 -12.42 9.76
CA TYR A 7 0.05 -12.74 10.93
C TYR A 7 1.54 -12.84 10.59
N ASP A 8 2.38 -12.20 11.39
CA ASP A 8 3.82 -12.18 11.19
C ASP A 8 4.59 -12.32 12.51
N SER A 9 5.15 -13.49 12.75
CA SER A 9 5.94 -13.78 13.95
C SER A 9 7.27 -13.04 14.04
N THR A 10 7.73 -12.38 12.96
CA THR A 10 9.01 -11.65 12.95
C THR A 10 8.87 -10.20 13.44
N ARG A 11 7.64 -9.71 13.61
CA ARG A 11 7.31 -8.38 14.13
C ARG A 11 7.21 -8.37 15.66
N GLU A 12 7.38 -7.20 16.27
CA GLU A 12 7.30 -7.02 17.72
C GLU A 12 5.88 -7.33 18.26
N ASP A 13 4.85 -6.83 17.58
CA ASP A 13 3.47 -7.30 17.72
C ASP A 13 3.11 -8.16 16.51
N PRO A 14 3.02 -9.51 16.66
CA PRO A 14 2.77 -10.40 15.53
C PRO A 14 1.43 -10.20 14.82
N TYR A 15 0.51 -9.44 15.43
CA TYR A 15 -0.81 -9.13 14.90
C TYR A 15 -0.92 -7.68 14.42
N GLU A 16 0.15 -6.89 14.39
CA GLU A 16 0.06 -5.47 14.04
C GLU A 16 -0.49 -5.24 12.61
N LEU A 17 -0.06 -6.07 11.65
CA LEU A 17 -0.60 -6.03 10.30
C LEU A 17 -2.04 -6.53 10.24
N THR A 18 -2.40 -7.53 11.05
CA THR A 18 -3.77 -8.00 11.19
C THR A 18 -4.68 -6.88 11.73
N LYS A 19 -4.25 -6.18 12.78
CA LYS A 19 -4.97 -5.05 13.37
C LYS A 19 -5.14 -3.93 12.35
N PHE A 20 -4.05 -3.51 11.70
CA PHE A 20 -4.08 -2.51 10.63
C PHE A 20 -5.05 -2.87 9.50
N PHE A 21 -5.05 -4.13 9.07
CA PHE A 21 -5.94 -4.60 8.02
C PHE A 21 -7.42 -4.55 8.44
N CYS A 22 -7.70 -4.79 9.72
CA CYS A 22 -9.05 -4.81 10.30
C CYS A 22 -9.59 -3.43 10.74
N GLU A 23 -8.75 -2.40 10.86
CA GLU A 23 -9.13 -1.10 11.43
C GLU A 23 -10.16 -0.29 10.61
N SER A 24 -10.28 -0.49 9.29
CA SER A 24 -11.27 0.22 8.47
C SER A 24 -11.54 -0.48 7.15
N ASP A 25 -12.82 -0.48 6.71
CA ASP A 25 -13.29 -1.10 5.45
C ASP A 25 -12.74 -2.52 5.20
N PHE A 26 -12.75 -3.34 6.24
CA PHE A 26 -12.26 -4.71 6.22
C PHE A 26 -12.81 -5.51 5.04
N SER A 27 -14.10 -5.37 4.73
CA SER A 27 -14.76 -6.08 3.63
C SER A 27 -14.18 -5.70 2.26
N ALA A 28 -13.97 -4.40 2.00
CA ALA A 28 -13.45 -3.93 0.72
C ALA A 28 -11.95 -4.25 0.57
N ARG A 29 -11.17 -4.09 1.65
CA ARG A 29 -9.74 -4.46 1.68
C ARG A 29 -9.53 -5.96 1.52
N THR A 30 -10.37 -6.79 2.15
CA THR A 30 -10.36 -8.26 2.01
C THR A 30 -10.62 -8.68 0.57
N VAL A 31 -11.67 -8.15 -0.06
CA VAL A 31 -11.98 -8.49 -1.45
C VAL A 31 -10.83 -8.09 -2.38
N ILE A 32 -10.30 -6.87 -2.25
CA ILE A 32 -9.24 -6.38 -3.14
C ILE A 32 -7.92 -7.12 -2.90
N PHE A 33 -7.54 -7.35 -1.65
CA PHE A 33 -6.27 -7.98 -1.29
C PHE A 33 -6.24 -9.49 -1.54
N PHE A 34 -7.39 -10.18 -1.41
CA PHE A 34 -7.47 -11.63 -1.65
C PHE A 34 -8.07 -12.00 -3.03
N SER A 35 -8.47 -11.04 -3.86
CA SER A 35 -8.95 -11.31 -5.24
C SER A 35 -7.84 -11.51 -6.26
N SER A 36 -6.61 -11.11 -5.95
CA SER A 36 -5.43 -11.37 -6.75
C SER A 36 -4.87 -12.78 -6.45
N ASN A 37 -4.10 -13.36 -7.38
CA ASN A 37 -3.39 -14.64 -7.22
C ASN A 37 -2.39 -14.67 -6.03
N PHE A 38 -2.34 -13.59 -5.26
CA PHE A 38 -1.42 -13.28 -4.18
C PHE A 38 -1.59 -14.14 -2.93
N THR A 39 -2.74 -14.81 -2.78
CA THR A 39 -3.00 -15.66 -1.61
C THR A 39 -2.18 -16.95 -1.61
N SER A 40 -1.47 -17.28 -2.70
CA SER A 40 -0.62 -18.47 -2.77
C SER A 40 0.72 -18.29 -2.03
N ASN A 41 1.23 -17.06 -1.89
CA ASN A 41 2.51 -16.79 -1.24
C ASN A 41 2.36 -15.73 -0.13
N LYS A 42 2.37 -16.21 1.11
CA LYS A 42 2.23 -15.41 2.33
C LYS A 42 3.26 -14.27 2.41
N GLU A 43 4.50 -14.50 1.97
CA GLU A 43 5.58 -13.53 2.11
C GLU A 43 5.38 -12.31 1.22
N LEU A 44 4.84 -12.51 0.02
CA LEU A 44 4.43 -11.40 -0.83
C LEU A 44 3.30 -10.63 -0.14
N GLY A 45 2.31 -11.35 0.41
CA GLY A 45 1.23 -10.86 1.28
C GLY A 45 1.73 -9.83 2.30
N LEU A 46 2.65 -10.30 3.13
CA LEU A 46 3.24 -9.50 4.19
C LEU A 46 4.07 -8.34 3.63
N GLY A 47 4.75 -8.49 2.50
CA GLY A 47 5.49 -7.40 1.84
C GLY A 47 4.61 -6.21 1.46
N ILE A 48 3.48 -6.43 0.77
CA ILE A 48 2.54 -5.34 0.44
C ILE A 48 2.00 -4.69 1.71
N LEU A 49 1.52 -5.50 2.65
CA LEU A 49 0.93 -4.99 3.89
C LEU A 49 1.93 -4.15 4.68
N SER A 50 3.20 -4.58 4.69
CA SER A 50 4.29 -3.84 5.31
C SER A 50 4.51 -2.48 4.62
N ALA A 51 4.51 -2.44 3.28
CA ALA A 51 4.67 -1.19 2.53
C ALA A 51 3.54 -0.18 2.81
N ILE A 52 2.28 -0.63 2.77
CA ILE A 52 1.13 0.24 3.02
C ILE A 52 1.10 0.67 4.49
N TYR A 53 1.43 -0.23 5.42
CA TYR A 53 1.54 0.09 6.84
C TYR A 53 2.66 1.13 7.09
N ARG A 54 3.80 1.02 6.41
CA ARG A 54 4.89 1.99 6.47
C ARG A 54 4.45 3.38 6.00
N LEU A 55 3.63 3.48 4.94
CA LEU A 55 3.02 4.75 4.53
C LEU A 55 2.13 5.34 5.64
N LYS A 56 1.31 4.51 6.31
CA LYS A 56 0.49 4.95 7.44
C LYS A 56 1.35 5.49 8.59
N GLN A 57 2.43 4.78 8.94
CA GLN A 57 3.37 5.22 9.98
C GLN A 57 4.03 6.56 9.63
N ASN A 58 4.22 6.83 8.33
CA ASN A 58 4.72 8.11 7.83
C ASN A 58 3.65 9.21 7.71
N GLY A 59 2.45 8.99 8.27
CA GLY A 59 1.38 10.00 8.35
C GLY A 59 0.49 10.09 7.11
N VAL A 60 0.53 9.11 6.21
CA VAL A 60 -0.35 9.05 5.04
C VAL A 60 -1.71 8.46 5.44
N ASP A 61 -2.80 9.10 5.01
CA ASP A 61 -4.16 8.59 5.20
C ASP A 61 -4.45 7.45 4.20
N ILE A 62 -4.46 6.21 4.69
CA ILE A 62 -4.58 5.02 3.85
C ILE A 62 -6.03 4.75 3.45
N LYS A 63 -6.34 5.12 2.21
CA LYS A 63 -7.61 4.83 1.53
C LYS A 63 -7.59 3.48 0.80
N GLN A 64 -8.76 3.03 0.39
CA GLN A 64 -8.93 1.81 -0.40
C GLN A 64 -8.11 1.83 -1.71
N ASP A 65 -7.90 3.00 -2.31
CA ASP A 65 -7.15 3.13 -3.57
C ASP A 65 -5.71 2.64 -3.46
N TYR A 66 -5.02 2.81 -2.33
CA TYR A 66 -3.66 2.29 -2.13
C TYR A 66 -3.59 0.76 -2.29
N PHE A 67 -4.61 0.04 -1.81
CA PHE A 67 -4.70 -1.41 -1.98
C PHE A 67 -5.01 -1.79 -3.44
N VAL A 68 -5.78 -0.96 -4.16
CA VAL A 68 -6.06 -1.17 -5.59
C VAL A 68 -4.80 -0.94 -6.42
N GLN A 69 -4.06 0.14 -6.17
CA GLN A 69 -2.83 0.47 -6.90
C GLN A 69 -1.73 -0.55 -6.64
N ALA A 70 -1.53 -0.99 -5.39
CA ALA A 70 -0.58 -2.05 -5.07
C ALA A 70 -0.89 -3.35 -5.85
N ASN A 71 -2.17 -3.73 -5.91
CA ASN A 71 -2.59 -4.91 -6.68
C ASN A 71 -2.38 -4.74 -8.20
N LYS A 72 -2.66 -3.54 -8.75
CA LYS A 72 -2.43 -3.25 -10.17
C LYS A 72 -0.95 -3.35 -10.53
N TYR A 73 -0.09 -2.72 -9.73
CA TYR A 73 1.34 -2.77 -9.94
C TYR A 73 1.85 -4.21 -9.92
N LEU A 74 1.40 -5.02 -8.95
CA LEU A 74 1.81 -6.42 -8.87
C LEU A 74 1.30 -7.29 -9.99
N ASN A 75 0.07 -7.10 -10.46
CA ASN A 75 -0.41 -7.81 -11.63
C ASN A 75 0.39 -7.43 -12.89
N LEU A 76 0.86 -6.18 -12.99
CA LEU A 76 1.74 -5.75 -14.06
C LEU A 76 3.13 -6.40 -13.93
N ILE A 77 3.79 -6.30 -12.78
CA ILE A 77 5.15 -6.84 -12.61
C ILE A 77 5.17 -8.37 -12.54
N GLY A 78 4.10 -9.04 -12.09
CA GLY A 78 3.97 -10.50 -12.10
C GLY A 78 3.74 -11.10 -13.47
N GLY A 79 3.26 -10.30 -14.44
CA GLY A 79 3.28 -10.67 -15.86
C GLY A 79 4.67 -10.54 -16.50
N VAL A 80 5.60 -9.81 -15.87
CA VAL A 80 6.92 -9.47 -16.42
C VAL A 80 8.06 -10.20 -15.69
N THR A 81 7.90 -10.48 -14.40
CA THR A 81 8.92 -11.04 -13.49
C THR A 81 8.34 -12.22 -12.71
N LEU A 82 9.16 -13.23 -12.40
CA LEU A 82 8.77 -14.34 -11.53
C LEU A 82 8.71 -13.86 -10.07
N LEU A 83 7.52 -13.42 -9.63
CA LEU A 83 7.30 -12.88 -8.28
C LEU A 83 7.69 -13.85 -7.16
N ASP A 84 7.63 -15.16 -7.41
CA ASP A 84 8.00 -16.18 -6.42
C ASP A 84 9.49 -16.19 -6.07
N LEU A 85 10.35 -15.50 -6.83
CA LEU A 85 11.77 -15.33 -6.52
C LEU A 85 12.06 -14.09 -5.68
N LYS A 86 11.10 -13.16 -5.57
CA LYS A 86 11.31 -11.93 -4.81
C LYS A 86 11.18 -12.21 -3.31
N THR A 87 12.12 -11.67 -2.55
CA THR A 87 12.05 -11.65 -1.11
C THR A 87 10.97 -10.66 -0.65
N ARG A 88 10.46 -10.88 0.56
CA ARG A 88 9.50 -9.98 1.19
C ARG A 88 9.98 -8.53 1.24
N ALA A 89 11.26 -8.30 1.55
CA ALA A 89 11.83 -6.97 1.67
C ALA A 89 11.89 -6.24 0.32
N GLU A 90 12.24 -6.95 -0.77
CA GLU A 90 12.23 -6.39 -2.12
C GLU A 90 10.82 -5.97 -2.53
N VAL A 91 9.82 -6.81 -2.24
CA VAL A 91 8.41 -6.48 -2.51
C VAL A 91 7.97 -5.27 -1.71
N GLU A 92 8.31 -5.20 -0.42
CA GLU A 92 7.98 -4.06 0.41
C GLU A 92 8.54 -2.76 -0.17
N GLU A 93 9.83 -2.74 -0.53
CA GLU A 93 10.48 -1.52 -1.03
C GLU A 93 9.96 -1.10 -2.41
N GLU A 94 9.75 -2.05 -3.33
CA GLU A 94 9.19 -1.75 -4.65
C GLU A 94 7.76 -1.19 -4.56
N ILE A 95 6.91 -1.82 -3.74
CA ILE A 95 5.53 -1.36 -3.55
C ILE A 95 5.50 -0.02 -2.83
N TYR A 96 6.35 0.16 -1.81
CA TYR A 96 6.46 1.42 -1.10
C TYR A 96 6.89 2.56 -2.03
N GLY A 97 7.92 2.34 -2.87
CA GLY A 97 8.38 3.29 -3.88
C GLY A 97 7.29 3.62 -4.89
N TYR A 98 6.68 2.59 -5.49
CA TYR A 98 5.59 2.76 -6.45
C TYR A 98 4.41 3.55 -5.87
N LEU A 99 3.95 3.21 -4.67
CA LEU A 99 2.83 3.89 -4.01
C LEU A 99 3.20 5.30 -3.55
N LYS A 100 4.45 5.56 -3.20
CA LYS A 100 4.90 6.93 -2.89
C LYS A 100 4.91 7.80 -4.16
N ASP A 101 5.33 7.23 -5.29
CA ASP A 101 5.44 7.95 -6.56
C ASP A 101 4.07 8.13 -7.26
N ASN A 102 3.16 7.16 -7.12
CA ASN A 102 1.85 7.15 -7.80
C ASN A 102 0.67 7.46 -6.87
N GLY A 103 0.84 7.30 -5.55
CA GLY A 103 -0.18 7.44 -4.52
C GLY A 103 -0.05 8.71 -3.72
N PHE A 104 -0.03 9.87 -4.38
CA PHE A 104 -0.17 11.20 -3.75
C PHE A 104 1.03 11.69 -2.92
N VAL A 105 2.01 12.26 -3.63
CA VAL A 105 2.82 13.39 -3.11
C VAL A 105 1.94 14.62 -2.77
N SER A 106 0.64 14.63 -3.12
CA SER A 106 -0.26 15.71 -2.76
C SER A 106 -0.53 15.83 -1.27
N ASP A 107 -0.53 14.74 -0.49
CA ASP A 107 -0.92 14.84 0.92
C ASP A 107 0.21 15.38 1.80
N PHE A 108 1.47 15.11 1.44
CA PHE A 108 2.63 15.74 2.05
C PHE A 108 2.69 17.24 1.71
N LEU A 109 2.41 17.60 0.45
CA LEU A 109 2.28 19.00 0.04
C LEU A 109 1.05 19.67 0.67
N THR A 110 -0.06 18.97 0.86
CA THR A 110 -1.27 19.51 1.52
C THR A 110 -0.98 19.77 3.00
N GLN A 111 -0.23 18.91 3.68
CA GLN A 111 0.21 19.16 5.05
C GLN A 111 1.17 20.36 5.12
N ILE A 112 2.14 20.48 4.20
CA ILE A 112 2.99 21.69 4.09
C ILE A 112 2.15 22.93 3.77
N HIS A 113 1.12 22.83 2.92
CA HIS A 113 0.21 23.93 2.57
C HIS A 113 -0.64 24.40 3.75
N VAL A 114 -1.12 23.48 4.60
CA VAL A 114 -1.82 23.80 5.85
C VAL A 114 -0.87 24.53 6.83
N PHE A 115 0.42 24.23 6.80
CA PHE A 115 1.44 24.91 7.61
C PHE A 115 1.94 26.24 7.02
N SER A 116 1.87 26.46 5.71
CA SER A 116 2.51 27.61 5.03
C SER A 116 1.54 28.64 4.44
N GLY A 117 0.23 28.38 4.41
CA GLY A 117 -0.79 29.38 4.04
C GLY A 117 -0.72 29.91 2.60
N PHE A 118 0.05 29.28 1.70
CA PHE A 118 0.13 29.69 0.29
C PHE A 118 -0.95 29.00 -0.54
N ASN A 119 -1.72 29.78 -1.31
CA ASN A 119 -2.74 29.30 -2.26
C ASN A 119 -2.14 29.30 -3.67
N ILE A 120 -1.97 28.13 -4.28
CA ILE A 120 -1.61 27.99 -5.70
C ILE A 120 -2.60 27.10 -6.44
N TYR A 121 -3.84 27.57 -6.57
CA TYR A 121 -4.64 27.27 -7.76
C TYR A 121 -4.32 28.37 -8.79
N PRO A 122 -3.45 28.13 -9.79
CA PRO A 122 -3.90 27.44 -11.01
C PRO A 122 -2.77 26.66 -11.73
N PHE A 123 -2.73 25.34 -11.60
CA PHE A 123 -1.94 24.48 -12.51
C PHE A 123 -2.77 23.37 -13.20
N TYR A 124 -4.09 23.34 -12.96
CA TYR A 124 -5.02 22.38 -13.56
C TYR A 124 -6.02 23.02 -14.53
N MET A 125 -5.60 24.05 -15.27
CA MET A 125 -6.28 24.46 -16.49
C MET A 125 -5.24 24.68 -17.58
N GLY A 126 -5.07 23.70 -18.47
CA GLY A 126 -4.15 23.85 -19.58
C GLY A 126 -3.76 22.59 -20.33
N ILE A 127 -4.70 21.67 -20.60
CA ILE A 127 -4.64 20.86 -21.83
C ILE A 127 -6.08 20.75 -22.35
N LEU A 128 -6.37 21.60 -23.34
CA LEU A 128 -7.49 21.45 -24.28
C LEU A 128 -7.28 20.20 -25.15
#